data_AF-A0A969T773-F1
#
_entry.id   AF-A0A969T773-F1
#
_cell.length_a   1.000
_cell.length_b   1.000
_cell.length_c   1.000
_cell.angle_alpha   90.00
_cell.angle_beta   90.00
_cell.angle_gamma   90.00
#
_symmetry.space_group_name_H-M   'P 1'
#
loop_
_entity.id
_entity.type
_entity.pdbx_description
1 polymer ?
#
loop_
_entity_poly.entity_id
_entity_poly.type
_entity_poly.pdbx_seq_one_letter_code
_entity_poly.pdbx_strand_id
1 'polypeptide(L)'
;MLFLLLIAIYSYLLKKRTNQQLLIKNAEIGNQSEEINLQNEMLIERNEKITEQKEKIEKLNKSKDKIFSIIGHDLRNVVGTTASSLSFLADRKSTLEGENTQLLLNELRDNAKRTFNLLENLLSWGKSQMSGIIIEPVQFEVTDSINETIGFLSTMAQKKNITIHTKFEDETLVLPILNR
;
A
#
# COMPACT_ATOMS: atom_id res chain seq x y z
N MET A 1 66.68 -48.10 37.24
CA MET A 1 65.57 -47.59 38.07
C MET A 1 65.34 -46.08 37.90
N LEU A 2 66.35 -45.22 38.10
CA LEU A 2 66.21 -43.75 37.94
C LEU A 2 65.75 -43.31 36.53
N PHE A 3 66.25 -43.97 35.48
CA PHE A 3 65.89 -43.65 34.09
C PHE A 3 64.40 -43.92 33.78
N LEU A 4 63.85 -45.02 34.30
CA LEU A 4 62.43 -45.35 34.17
C LEU A 4 61.54 -44.34 34.91
N LEU A 5 62.00 -43.88 36.08
CA LEU A 5 61.34 -42.81 36.83
C LEU A 5 61.31 -41.49 36.04
N LEU A 6 62.41 -41.11 35.39
CA LEU A 6 62.46 -39.91 34.55
C LEU A 6 61.51 -40.00 33.36
N ILE A 7 61.42 -41.15 32.68
CA ILE A 7 60.46 -41.38 31.58
C ILE A 7 59.02 -41.31 32.09
N ALA A 8 58.73 -41.91 33.24
CA ALA A 8 57.40 -41.87 33.85
C ALA A 8 56.99 -40.44 34.25
N ILE A 9 57.91 -39.67 34.82
CA ILE A 9 57.67 -38.26 35.16
C ILE A 9 57.47 -37.42 33.90
N TYR A 10 58.31 -37.59 32.88
CA TYR A 10 58.21 -36.86 31.62
C TYR A 10 56.89 -37.14 30.90
N SER A 11 56.50 -38.41 30.78
CA SER A 11 55.22 -38.82 30.18
C SER A 11 54.01 -38.31 30.98
N TYR A 12 54.09 -38.32 32.31
CA TYR A 12 53.06 -37.73 33.17
C TYR A 12 52.92 -36.22 32.95
N LEU A 13 54.04 -35.49 32.88
CA LEU A 13 54.05 -34.04 32.64
C LEU A 13 53.48 -33.68 31.27
N LEU A 14 53.84 -34.44 30.22
CA LEU A 14 53.26 -34.28 28.88
C LEU A 14 51.75 -34.51 28.90
N LYS A 15 51.29 -35.63 29.49
CA LYS A 15 49.86 -35.93 29.59
C LYS A 15 49.08 -34.88 30.39
N LYS A 16 49.69 -34.34 31.45
CA LYS A 16 49.11 -33.23 32.23
C LYS A 16 48.98 -31.96 31.37
N ARG A 17 50.00 -31.62 30.58
CA ARG A 17 49.99 -30.46 29.67
C ARG A 17 48.97 -30.60 28.55
N THR A 18 48.86 -31.77 27.91
CA THR A 18 47.86 -32.01 26.86
C THR A 18 46.44 -31.96 27.41
N ASN A 19 46.20 -32.51 28.61
CA ASN A 19 44.90 -32.41 29.27
C ASN A 19 44.52 -30.95 29.58
N GLN A 20 45.48 -30.11 30.01
CA GLN A 20 45.23 -28.68 30.21
C GLN A 20 44.88 -27.96 28.90
N GLN A 21 45.58 -28.25 27.79
CA GLN A 21 45.25 -27.70 26.48
C GLN A 21 43.87 -28.14 25.99
N LEU A 22 43.50 -29.40 26.21
CA LEU A 22 42.17 -29.91 25.86
C LEU A 22 41.07 -29.20 26.64
N LEU A 23 41.27 -28.94 27.94
CA LEU A 23 40.32 -28.19 28.76
C LEU A 23 40.11 -26.76 28.25
N ILE A 24 41.20 -26.07 27.88
CA ILE A 24 41.13 -24.71 27.31
C ILE A 24 40.36 -24.74 25.99
N LYS A 25 40.69 -25.68 25.10
CA LYS A 25 40.04 -25.79 23.80
C LYS A 25 38.55 -26.14 23.92
N ASN A 26 38.18 -26.98 24.88
CA ASN A 26 36.78 -27.29 25.16
C ASN A 26 36.01 -26.07 25.69
N ALA A 27 36.64 -25.25 26.54
CA ALA A 27 36.05 -24.00 27.01
C ALA A 27 35.86 -23.00 25.86
N GLU A 28 36.85 -22.88 24.98
CA GLU A 28 36.77 -22.02 23.79
C GLU A 28 35.66 -22.45 22.83
N ILE A 29 35.54 -23.75 22.56
CA ILE A 29 34.43 -24.31 21.75
C ILE A 29 33.07 -24.03 22.41
N GLY A 30 32.98 -24.13 23.74
CA GLY A 30 31.77 -23.79 24.48
C GLY A 30 31.35 -22.33 24.26
N ASN A 31 32.29 -21.40 24.41
CA ASN A 31 32.05 -19.97 24.17
C ASN A 31 31.66 -19.69 22.70
N GLN A 32 32.34 -20.31 21.74
CA GLN A 32 31.99 -20.17 20.31
C GLN A 32 30.60 -20.73 20.01
N SER A 33 30.22 -21.84 20.64
CA SER A 33 28.89 -22.41 20.48
C SER A 33 27.81 -21.49 21.02
N GLU A 34 28.07 -20.80 22.13
CA GLU A 34 27.15 -19.81 22.70
C GLU A 34 27.02 -18.58 21.79
N GLU A 35 28.13 -18.08 21.26
CA GLU A 35 28.13 -16.97 20.30
C GLU A 35 27.34 -17.30 19.03
N ILE A 36 27.55 -18.50 18.47
CA ILE A 36 26.82 -18.97 17.29
C ILE A 36 25.31 -19.06 17.57
N ASN A 37 24.92 -19.53 18.76
CA ASN A 37 23.51 -19.61 19.13
C ASN A 37 22.87 -18.21 19.20
N LEU A 38 23.54 -17.25 19.83
CA LEU A 38 23.08 -15.86 19.87
C LEU A 38 22.98 -15.25 18.46
N GLN A 39 23.94 -15.53 17.59
CA GLN A 39 23.90 -15.09 16.19
C GLN A 39 22.74 -15.71 15.42
N ASN A 40 22.45 -17.00 15.64
CA ASN A 40 21.32 -17.69 15.02
C ASN A 40 19.98 -17.10 15.47
N GLU A 41 19.82 -16.79 16.76
CA GLU A 41 18.61 -16.14 17.28
C GLU A 41 18.40 -14.77 16.62
N MET A 42 19.44 -13.94 16.55
CA MET A 42 19.37 -12.65 15.84
C MET A 42 19.06 -12.79 14.35
N LEU A 43 19.58 -13.84 13.69
CA LEU A 43 19.30 -14.10 12.28
C LEU A 43 17.85 -14.51 12.06
N ILE A 44 17.27 -15.31 12.97
CA ILE A 44 15.85 -15.68 12.92
C ILE A 44 14.98 -14.43 13.04
N GLU A 45 15.22 -13.60 14.05
CA GLU A 45 14.46 -12.35 14.27
C GLU A 45 14.54 -11.42 13.04
N ARG A 46 15.73 -11.27 12.46
CA ARG A 46 15.91 -10.47 11.24
C ARG A 46 15.16 -11.05 10.05
N ASN A 47 15.18 -12.36 9.87
CA ASN A 47 14.46 -13.02 8.78
C ASN A 47 12.95 -12.88 8.91
N GLU A 48 12.41 -13.00 10.12
CA GLU A 48 10.99 -12.75 10.40
C GLU A 48 10.62 -11.31 10.01
N LYS A 49 11.40 -10.33 10.47
CA LYS A 49 11.18 -8.91 10.14
C LYS A 49 11.28 -8.61 8.64
N ILE A 50 12.25 -9.22 7.94
CA ILE A 50 12.37 -9.10 6.48
C ILE A 50 11.14 -9.70 5.79
N THR A 51 10.64 -10.83 6.28
CA THR A 51 9.45 -11.49 5.73
C THR A 51 8.21 -10.61 5.90
N GLU A 52 7.98 -10.06 7.10
CA GLU A 52 6.89 -9.12 7.34
C GLU A 52 6.98 -7.87 6.46
N GLN A 53 8.18 -7.30 6.31
CA GLN A 53 8.40 -6.14 5.44
C GLN A 53 8.12 -6.47 3.98
N LYS A 54 8.54 -7.66 3.52
CA LYS A 54 8.26 -8.14 2.16
C LYS A 54 6.77 -8.27 1.91
N GLU A 55 6.03 -8.91 2.81
CA GLU A 55 4.57 -9.05 2.71
C GLU A 55 3.86 -7.68 2.66
N LYS A 56 4.32 -6.73 3.48
CA LYS A 56 3.79 -5.36 3.49
C LYS A 56 4.05 -4.66 2.15
N ILE A 57 5.25 -4.77 1.60
CA ILE A 57 5.61 -4.22 0.29
C ILE A 57 4.78 -4.86 -0.82
N GLU A 58 4.61 -6.19 -0.81
CA GLU A 58 3.78 -6.88 -1.80
C GLU A 58 2.32 -6.42 -1.74
N LYS A 59 1.76 -6.23 -0.53
CA LYS A 59 0.40 -5.70 -0.36
C LYS A 59 0.27 -4.27 -0.89
N LEU A 60 1.27 -3.42 -0.64
CA LEU A 60 1.32 -2.05 -1.18
C LEU A 60 1.41 -2.06 -2.70
N ASN A 61 2.26 -2.91 -3.29
CA ASN A 61 2.38 -3.07 -4.74
C ASN A 61 1.06 -3.55 -5.35
N LYS A 62 0.41 -4.58 -4.80
CA LYS A 62 -0.90 -5.04 -5.30
C LYS A 62 -1.96 -3.94 -5.25
N SER A 63 -1.96 -3.13 -4.19
CA SER A 63 -2.89 -2.00 -4.05
C SER A 63 -2.61 -0.92 -5.10
N LYS A 64 -1.33 -0.61 -5.32
CA LYS A 64 -0.86 0.31 -6.36
C LYS A 64 -1.28 -0.18 -7.75
N ASP A 65 -0.98 -1.43 -8.11
CA ASP A 65 -1.28 -2.00 -9.41
C ASP A 65 -2.78 -2.00 -9.72
N LYS A 66 -3.61 -2.34 -8.72
CA LYS A 66 -5.07 -2.28 -8.86
C LYS A 66 -5.55 -0.86 -9.18
N ILE A 67 -5.03 0.14 -8.49
CA ILE A 67 -5.39 1.55 -8.71
C ILE A 67 -4.96 2.01 -10.11
N PHE A 68 -3.72 1.72 -10.51
CA PHE A 68 -3.24 2.04 -11.86
C PHE A 68 -4.06 1.34 -12.96
N SER A 69 -4.52 0.11 -12.72
CA SER A 69 -5.39 -0.62 -13.65
C SER A 69 -6.76 0.06 -13.81
N ILE A 70 -7.41 0.44 -12.70
CA ILE A 70 -8.69 1.16 -12.70
C ILE A 70 -8.54 2.50 -13.44
N ILE A 71 -7.51 3.27 -13.11
CA ILE A 71 -7.24 4.57 -13.74
C ILE A 71 -6.97 4.40 -15.24
N GLY A 72 -6.13 3.43 -15.61
CA GLY A 72 -5.77 3.19 -17.00
C GLY A 72 -6.99 2.83 -17.85
N HIS A 73 -7.93 2.05 -17.31
CA HIS A 73 -9.20 1.74 -17.95
C HIS A 73 -10.08 2.98 -18.11
N ASP A 74 -10.29 3.72 -17.01
CA ASP A 74 -11.19 4.88 -17.01
C ASP A 74 -10.67 6.00 -17.91
N LEU A 75 -9.36 6.26 -17.88
CA LEU A 75 -8.70 7.22 -18.76
C LEU A 75 -8.82 6.79 -20.24
N ARG A 76 -8.57 5.51 -20.55
CA ARG A 76 -8.71 5.00 -21.93
C ARG A 76 -10.12 5.20 -22.45
N ASN A 77 -11.14 5.00 -21.62
CA ASN A 77 -12.53 5.16 -22.01
C ASN A 77 -12.90 6.63 -22.27
N VAL A 78 -12.55 7.55 -21.37
CA VAL A 78 -12.86 8.99 -21.56
C VAL A 78 -12.05 9.63 -22.69
N VAL A 79 -10.79 9.23 -22.87
CA VAL A 79 -9.95 9.70 -23.98
C VAL A 79 -10.44 9.11 -25.30
N GLY A 80 -10.78 7.82 -25.34
CA GLY A 80 -11.29 7.15 -26.53
C GLY A 80 -12.61 7.74 -27.01
N THR A 81 -13.57 7.94 -26.10
CA THR A 81 -14.86 8.59 -26.43
C THR A 81 -14.67 10.03 -26.89
N THR A 82 -13.82 10.80 -26.24
CA THR A 82 -13.47 12.17 -26.66
C THR A 82 -12.87 12.20 -28.07
N ALA A 83 -11.94 11.29 -28.38
CA ALA A 83 -11.33 11.20 -29.71
C ALA A 83 -12.34 10.81 -30.78
N SER A 84 -13.25 9.87 -30.50
CA SER A 84 -14.31 9.47 -31.44
C SER A 84 -15.30 10.62 -31.70
N SER A 85 -15.74 11.34 -30.67
CA SER A 85 -16.62 12.50 -30.84
C SER A 85 -15.95 13.63 -31.62
N LEU A 86 -14.66 13.88 -31.40
CA LEU A 86 -13.88 14.84 -32.20
C LEU A 86 -13.73 14.41 -33.65
N SER A 87 -13.44 13.13 -33.93
CA SER A 87 -13.38 12.60 -35.30
C SER A 87 -14.72 12.76 -36.01
N PHE A 88 -15.82 12.46 -35.33
CA PHE A 88 -17.17 12.61 -35.89
C PHE A 88 -17.50 14.07 -36.25
N LEU A 89 -17.10 15.03 -35.40
CA LEU A 89 -17.23 16.47 -35.72
C LEU A 89 -16.38 16.87 -36.92
N ALA A 90 -15.14 16.37 -37.00
CA ALA A 90 -14.23 16.69 -38.09
C ALA A 90 -14.77 16.16 -39.43
N ASP A 91 -15.27 14.92 -39.45
CA ASP A 91 -15.73 14.24 -40.67
C ASP A 91 -17.08 14.74 -41.19
N ARG A 92 -17.95 15.24 -40.31
CA ARG A 92 -19.33 15.66 -40.66
C ARG A 92 -19.61 17.15 -40.49
N LYS A 93 -18.56 17.98 -40.39
CA LYS A 93 -18.68 19.43 -40.20
C LYS A 93 -19.61 20.13 -41.19
N SER A 94 -19.73 19.64 -42.41
CA SER A 94 -20.56 20.22 -43.48
C SER A 94 -22.02 19.71 -43.51
N THR A 95 -22.35 18.67 -42.75
CA THR A 95 -23.68 18.01 -42.74
C THR A 95 -24.34 17.99 -41.36
N LEU A 96 -23.63 18.41 -40.31
CA LEU A 96 -24.17 18.53 -38.96
C LEU A 96 -24.95 19.85 -38.80
N GLU A 97 -26.24 19.74 -38.53
CA GLU A 97 -27.09 20.87 -38.15
C GLU A 97 -26.76 21.36 -36.72
N GLY A 98 -27.11 22.63 -36.42
CA GLY A 98 -26.66 23.33 -35.21
C GLY A 98 -27.00 22.62 -33.89
N GLU A 99 -28.17 21.98 -33.79
CA GLU A 99 -28.61 21.30 -32.56
C GLU A 99 -27.80 20.01 -32.28
N ASN A 100 -27.50 19.22 -33.33
CA ASN A 100 -26.65 18.04 -33.23
C ASN A 100 -25.20 18.38 -32.90
N THR A 101 -24.71 19.51 -33.42
CA THR A 101 -23.38 20.04 -33.09
C THR A 101 -23.30 20.46 -31.62
N GLN A 102 -24.33 21.15 -31.12
CA GLN A 102 -24.38 21.60 -29.73
C GLN A 102 -24.44 20.43 -28.73
N LEU A 103 -25.19 19.38 -29.05
CA LEU A 103 -25.23 18.15 -28.24
C LEU A 103 -23.85 17.50 -28.12
N LEU A 104 -23.13 17.35 -29.23
CA LEU A 104 -21.81 16.74 -29.22
C LEU A 104 -20.76 17.59 -28.50
N LEU A 105 -20.83 18.92 -28.63
CA LEU A 105 -19.98 19.84 -27.89
C LEU A 105 -20.24 19.77 -26.39
N ASN A 106 -21.50 19.61 -25.97
CA ASN A 106 -21.85 19.41 -24.57
C ASN A 106 -21.29 18.07 -24.04
N GLU A 107 -21.38 17.00 -24.82
CA GLU A 107 -20.81 15.69 -24.46
C GLU A 107 -19.27 15.75 -24.30
N LEU A 108 -18.59 16.42 -25.23
CA LEU A 108 -17.14 16.65 -25.16
C LEU A 108 -16.74 17.46 -23.92
N ARG A 109 -17.48 18.52 -23.62
CA ARG A 109 -17.25 19.34 -22.41
C ARG A 109 -17.41 18.51 -21.15
N ASP A 110 -18.46 17.69 -21.08
CA ASP A 110 -18.73 16.85 -19.91
C ASP A 110 -17.67 15.76 -19.75
N ASN A 111 -17.20 15.14 -20.85
CA ASN A 111 -16.11 14.17 -20.85
C ASN A 111 -14.77 14.80 -20.42
N ALA A 112 -14.46 16.01 -20.89
CA ALA A 112 -13.27 16.74 -20.46
C ALA A 112 -13.31 17.04 -18.96
N LYS A 113 -14.46 17.48 -18.43
CA LYS A 113 -14.66 17.74 -16.99
C LYS A 113 -14.50 16.47 -16.15
N ARG A 114 -15.04 15.33 -16.59
CA ARG A 114 -14.85 14.03 -15.93
C ARG A 114 -13.38 13.61 -15.90
N THR A 115 -12.68 13.77 -17.02
CA THR A 115 -11.25 13.45 -17.14
C THR A 115 -10.40 14.31 -16.21
N PHE A 116 -10.68 15.61 -16.16
CA PHE A 116 -10.01 16.53 -15.25
C PHE A 116 -10.20 16.14 -13.78
N ASN A 117 -11.45 15.86 -13.37
CA ASN A 117 -11.75 15.42 -12.01
C ASN A 117 -11.05 14.10 -11.65
N LEU A 118 -10.97 13.15 -12.58
CA LEU A 118 -10.22 11.90 -12.37
C LEU A 118 -8.74 12.18 -12.12
N LEU A 119 -8.16 13.12 -12.87
CA LEU A 119 -6.75 13.50 -12.76
C LEU A 119 -6.46 14.23 -11.44
N GLU A 120 -7.35 15.11 -10.99
CA GLU A 120 -7.27 15.77 -9.68
C GLU A 120 -7.39 14.76 -8.53
N ASN A 121 -8.34 13.83 -8.60
CA ASN A 121 -8.48 12.76 -7.61
C ASN A 121 -7.22 11.90 -7.54
N LEU A 122 -6.60 11.61 -8.69
CA LEU A 122 -5.35 10.88 -8.76
C LEU A 122 -4.18 11.67 -8.16
N LEU A 123 -4.11 12.97 -8.44
CA LEU A 123 -3.07 13.84 -7.88
C LEU A 123 -3.22 13.95 -6.36
N SER A 124 -4.44 14.09 -5.85
CA SER A 124 -4.75 14.10 -4.42
C SER A 124 -4.34 12.79 -3.75
N TRP A 125 -4.72 11.65 -4.34
CA TRP A 125 -4.32 10.34 -3.86
C TRP A 125 -2.79 10.14 -3.88
N GLY A 126 -2.12 10.54 -4.97
CA GLY A 126 -0.66 10.46 -5.09
C GLY A 126 0.05 11.26 -3.99
N LYS A 127 -0.44 12.48 -3.71
CA LYS A 127 0.05 13.31 -2.61
C LYS A 127 -0.17 12.63 -1.26
N SER A 128 -1.34 12.04 -1.02
CA SER A 128 -1.64 11.34 0.25
C SER A 128 -0.74 10.13 0.49
N GLN A 129 -0.27 9.46 -0.56
CA GLN A 129 0.68 8.35 -0.43
C GLN A 129 2.12 8.82 -0.16
N MET A 130 2.53 9.97 -0.71
CA MET A 130 3.90 10.49 -0.57
C MET A 130 4.13 11.20 0.78
N SER A 131 3.18 12.01 1.22
CA SER A 131 3.31 12.84 2.42
C SER A 131 2.91 12.14 3.72
N GLY A 132 2.43 10.90 3.62
CA GLY A 132 1.62 10.29 4.66
C GLY A 132 0.24 10.95 4.76
N ILE A 133 -0.68 10.31 5.49
CA ILE A 133 -2.01 10.88 5.71
C ILE A 133 -1.87 12.00 6.75
N ILE A 134 -2.02 13.25 6.32
CA ILE A 134 -2.15 14.39 7.23
C ILE A 134 -3.59 14.40 7.73
N ILE A 135 -3.77 14.15 9.02
CA ILE A 135 -5.08 14.08 9.66
C ILE A 135 -5.36 15.42 10.33
N GLU A 136 -6.29 16.20 9.75
CA GLU A 136 -6.81 17.42 10.37
C GLU A 136 -8.26 17.16 10.81
N PRO A 137 -8.50 16.90 12.11
CA PRO A 137 -9.83 16.66 12.62
C PRO A 137 -10.64 17.96 12.58
N VAL A 138 -11.81 17.91 11.95
CA VAL A 138 -12.77 19.01 11.91
C VAL A 138 -14.11 18.55 12.47
N GLN A 139 -14.80 19.45 13.17
CA GLN A 139 -16.18 19.21 13.58
C GLN A 139 -17.08 19.44 12.36
N PHE A 140 -17.92 18.45 12.03
CA PHE A 140 -18.88 18.54 10.95
C PHE A 140 -20.20 17.87 11.35
N GLU A 141 -21.30 18.29 10.71
CA GLU A 141 -22.61 17.65 10.90
C GLU A 141 -22.74 16.46 9.95
N VAL A 142 -22.91 15.26 10.52
CA VAL A 142 -23.01 14.01 9.73
C VAL A 142 -24.26 14.03 8.84
N THR A 143 -25.36 14.59 9.34
CA THR A 143 -26.63 14.70 8.60
C THR A 143 -26.47 15.47 7.30
N ASP A 144 -25.75 16.59 7.33
CA ASP A 144 -25.49 17.42 6.15
C ASP A 144 -24.68 16.69 5.11
N SER A 145 -23.60 16.02 5.53
CA SER A 145 -22.73 15.26 4.61
C SER A 145 -23.46 14.09 3.94
N ILE A 146 -24.38 13.44 4.68
CA ILE A 146 -25.23 12.39 4.12
C ILE A 146 -26.24 12.97 3.12
N ASN A 147 -26.89 14.08 3.45
CA ASN A 147 -27.85 14.74 2.56
C ASN A 147 -27.18 15.22 1.26
N GLU A 148 -25.97 15.77 1.34
CA GLU A 148 -25.16 16.15 0.18
C GLU A 148 -24.88 14.93 -0.71
N THR A 149 -24.46 13.82 -0.11
CA THR A 149 -24.19 12.56 -0.81
C THR A 149 -25.44 12.01 -1.51
N ILE A 150 -26.60 12.08 -0.85
CA ILE A 150 -27.88 11.64 -1.43
C ILE A 150 -28.28 12.54 -2.59
N GLY A 151 -28.11 13.86 -2.45
CA GLY A 151 -28.32 14.83 -3.52
C GLY A 151 -27.48 14.50 -4.75
N PHE A 152 -26.20 14.18 -4.55
CA PHE A 152 -25.30 13.77 -5.63
C PHE A 152 -25.76 12.48 -6.33
N LEU A 153 -26.24 11.49 -5.58
CA LEU A 153 -26.67 10.19 -6.13
C LEU A 153 -28.09 10.21 -6.73
N SER A 154 -28.90 11.21 -6.41
CA SER A 154 -30.33 11.29 -6.76
C SER A 154 -30.60 11.09 -8.27
N THR A 155 -29.84 11.76 -9.13
CA THR A 155 -30.01 11.69 -10.59
C THR A 155 -29.75 10.28 -11.12
N MET A 156 -28.76 9.59 -10.56
CA MET A 156 -28.41 8.23 -10.95
C MET A 156 -29.41 7.22 -10.42
N ALA A 157 -29.87 7.41 -9.18
CA ALA A 157 -30.89 6.59 -8.56
C ALA A 157 -32.22 6.67 -9.32
N GLN A 158 -32.66 7.87 -9.70
CA GLN A 158 -33.86 8.08 -10.52
C GLN A 158 -33.77 7.39 -11.88
N LYS A 159 -32.64 7.55 -12.59
CA LYS A 159 -32.41 6.85 -13.87
C LYS A 159 -32.48 5.33 -13.76
N LYS A 160 -32.23 4.77 -12.58
CA LYS A 160 -32.27 3.34 -12.28
C LYS A 160 -33.53 2.90 -11.52
N ASN A 161 -34.49 3.79 -11.29
CA ASN A 161 -35.68 3.55 -10.46
C ASN A 161 -35.35 3.04 -9.03
N ILE A 162 -34.27 3.57 -8.44
CA ILE A 162 -33.83 3.23 -7.08
C ILE A 162 -34.32 4.33 -6.12
N THR A 163 -34.95 3.92 -5.01
CA THR A 163 -35.35 4.82 -3.92
C THR A 163 -34.33 4.76 -2.79
N ILE A 164 -33.92 5.90 -2.25
CA ILE A 164 -32.96 5.99 -1.15
C ILE A 164 -33.74 6.37 0.11
N HIS A 165 -33.62 5.56 1.16
CA HIS A 165 -34.21 5.82 2.48
C HIS A 165 -33.10 6.08 3.51
N THR A 166 -33.28 7.10 4.34
CA THR A 166 -32.41 7.40 5.48
C THR A 166 -33.17 7.31 6.79
N LYS A 167 -32.52 6.79 7.82
CA LYS A 167 -33.02 6.77 9.20
C LYS A 167 -31.85 7.06 10.13
N PHE A 168 -31.99 8.06 10.99
CA PHE A 168 -30.99 8.43 11.99
C PHE A 168 -31.67 8.58 13.35
N GLU A 169 -30.98 8.18 14.42
CA GLU A 169 -31.33 8.50 15.81
C GLU A 169 -30.51 9.71 16.25
N ASP A 170 -31.16 10.64 16.96
CA ASP A 170 -30.67 11.98 17.30
C ASP A 170 -29.61 11.95 18.43
N GLU A 171 -28.54 11.17 18.26
CA GLU A 171 -27.36 11.19 19.12
C GLU A 171 -26.11 11.34 18.26
N THR A 172 -25.76 12.60 17.97
CA THR A 172 -24.56 12.96 17.23
C THR A 172 -23.31 12.67 18.07
N LEU A 173 -22.80 11.45 18.00
CA LEU A 173 -21.45 11.14 18.47
C LEU A 173 -20.46 11.73 17.45
N VAL A 174 -19.80 12.83 17.83
CA VAL A 174 -18.69 13.42 17.06
C VAL A 174 -17.52 12.43 17.12
N LEU A 175 -17.34 11.66 16.05
CA LEU A 175 -16.10 10.92 15.82
C LEU A 175 -15.29 11.63 14.73
N PRO A 176 -13.97 11.79 14.90
CA PRO A 176 -13.13 12.34 13.86
C PRO A 176 -13.09 11.34 12.70
N ILE A 177 -13.72 11.68 11.58
CA ILE A 177 -13.61 10.87 10.36
C ILE A 177 -13.29 11.74 9.16
N LEU A 178 -12.15 11.42 8.57
CA LEU A 178 -11.75 11.45 7.16
C LEU A 178 -12.60 12.35 6.23
N ASN A 179 -12.08 13.54 5.90
CA ASN A 179 -12.59 14.26 4.74
C ASN A 179 -11.90 13.74 3.46
N ARG A 180 -12.68 13.56 2.39
CA ARG A 180 -12.25 12.98 1.10
C ARG A 180 -11.76 14.04 0.12
#